data_AF-A0A482VHL7-F1
#
_entry.id   AF-A0A482VHL7-F1
#
_cell.length_a   1.000
_cell.length_b   1.000
_cell.length_c   1.000
_cell.angle_alpha   90.00
_cell.angle_beta   90.00
_cell.angle_gamma   90.00
#
_symmetry.space_group_name_H-M   'P 1'
#
loop_
_entity.id
_entity.type
_entity.pdbx_description
1 polymer ?
#
loop_
_entity_poly.entity_id
_entity_poly.type
_entity_poly.pdbx_seq_one_letter_code
_entity_poly.pdbx_strand_id
1 'polypeptide(L)'
;MCFMSYELGVNSDIQERLRQEIDETMESCNGKITYEALMSMKYMDMVTSETLRKWPNAPGIDRICTKPYTIEPQTPDEKPLHLKKNDI
;
A
#
# COMPACT_ATOMS: atom_id res chain seq x y z
N MET A 1 -5.79 -6.31 -7.60
CA MET A 1 -7.10 -6.31 -8.30
C MET A 1 -8.13 -7.18 -7.56
N CYS A 2 -7.96 -8.50 -7.47
CA CYS A 2 -8.99 -9.38 -6.85
C CYS A 2 -9.36 -9.02 -5.40
N PHE A 3 -8.36 -8.76 -4.53
CA PHE A 3 -8.64 -8.38 -3.14
C PHE A 3 -9.33 -7.02 -3.01
N MET A 4 -8.91 -6.02 -3.81
CA MET A 4 -9.59 -4.71 -3.83
C MET A 4 -11.06 -4.85 -4.23
N SER A 5 -11.34 -5.59 -5.30
CA SER A 5 -12.72 -5.80 -5.77
C SER A 5 -13.57 -6.56 -4.73
N TYR A 6 -12.96 -7.51 -4.01
CA TYR A 6 -13.63 -8.21 -2.92
C TYR A 6 -13.95 -7.26 -1.75
N GLU A 7 -12.98 -6.47 -1.28
CA GLU A 7 -13.20 -5.52 -0.19
C GLU A 7 -14.25 -4.46 -0.56
N LEU A 8 -14.25 -3.97 -1.80
CA LEU A 8 -15.29 -3.06 -2.30
C LEU A 8 -16.67 -3.75 -2.40
N GLY A 9 -16.71 -5.03 -2.78
CA GLY A 9 -17.97 -5.78 -2.84
C GLY A 9 -18.58 -6.05 -1.46
N VAL A 10 -17.75 -6.20 -0.41
CA VAL A 10 -18.19 -6.44 0.97
C VAL A 10 -18.54 -5.13 1.69
N ASN A 11 -17.91 -4.01 1.32
CA ASN A 11 -18.11 -2.70 1.93
C ASN A 11 -18.82 -1.74 0.96
N SER A 12 -20.15 -1.86 0.89
CA SER A 12 -20.99 -1.11 -0.06
C SER A 12 -20.93 0.41 0.11
N ASP A 13 -20.76 0.88 1.34
CA ASP A 13 -20.60 2.29 1.71
C ASP A 13 -19.29 2.89 1.14
N ILE A 14 -18.19 2.13 1.24
CA ILE A 14 -16.89 2.52 0.68
C ILE A 14 -16.97 2.53 -0.85
N GLN A 15 -17.62 1.53 -1.44
CA GLN A 15 -17.81 1.44 -2.89
C GLN A 15 -18.65 2.59 -3.44
N GLU A 16 -19.69 3.01 -2.72
CA GLU A 16 -20.53 4.14 -3.10
C GLU A 16 -19.74 5.45 -3.06
N ARG A 17 -19.00 5.68 -1.98
CA ARG A 17 -18.16 6.88 -1.84
C ARG A 17 -17.07 6.97 -2.90
N LEU A 18 -16.46 5.83 -3.27
CA LEU A 18 -15.47 5.80 -4.35
C LEU A 18 -16.11 6.09 -5.71
N ARG A 19 -17.32 5.56 -5.97
CA ARG A 19 -18.08 5.86 -7.19
C ARG A 19 -18.40 7.33 -7.32
N GLN A 20 -18.83 7.98 -6.23
CA GLN A 20 -19.07 9.42 -6.21
C GLN A 20 -17.83 10.22 -6.64
N GLU A 21 -16.65 9.90 -6.09
CA GLU A 21 -15.40 10.57 -6.51
C GLU A 21 -15.07 10.31 -7.99
N ILE A 22 -15.30 9.09 -8.49
CA ILE A 22 -15.11 8.74 -9.91
C ILE A 22 -16.04 9.57 -10.81
N ASP A 23 -17.32 9.66 -10.46
CA ASP A 23 -18.32 10.36 -11.25
C ASP A 23 -18.05 11.87 -11.26
N GLU A 24 -17.74 12.47 -10.11
CA GLU A 24 -17.32 13.87 -10.00
C GLU A 24 -16.08 14.17 -10.86
N THR A 25 -15.09 13.27 -10.84
CA THR A 25 -13.88 13.42 -11.65
C THR A 25 -14.20 13.33 -13.14
N MET A 26 -15.06 12.39 -13.55
CA MET A 26 -15.47 12.21 -14.95
C MET A 26 -16.21 13.45 -15.49
N GLU A 27 -17.12 14.02 -14.69
CA GLU A 27 -17.83 15.25 -15.01
C GLU A 27 -16.87 16.42 -15.18
N SER A 28 -15.92 16.59 -14.26
CA SER A 28 -14.91 17.66 -14.31
C SER A 28 -13.99 17.57 -15.53
N CYS A 29 -13.81 16.37 -16.09
CA CYS A 29 -12.96 16.11 -17.25
C CYS A 29 -13.71 16.07 -18.59
N ASN A 30 -14.98 16.51 -18.64
CA ASN A 30 -15.81 16.48 -19.83
C ASN A 30 -15.85 15.08 -20.50
N GLY A 31 -15.83 14.01 -19.71
CA GLY A 31 -15.85 12.63 -20.20
C GLY A 31 -14.51 12.12 -20.76
N LYS A 32 -13.41 12.88 -20.66
CA LYS A 32 -12.06 12.45 -21.05
C LYS A 32 -11.14 12.40 -19.85
N ILE A 33 -11.00 11.21 -19.26
CA ILE A 33 -10.06 10.99 -18.16
C ILE A 33 -8.63 11.26 -18.63
N THR A 34 -7.97 12.24 -18.00
CA THR A 34 -6.54 12.48 -18.15
C THR A 34 -5.76 11.81 -17.03
N TYR A 35 -4.44 11.67 -17.19
CA TYR A 35 -3.58 11.09 -16.17
C TYR A 35 -3.57 11.95 -14.90
N GLU A 36 -3.55 13.27 -15.07
CA GLU A 36 -3.58 14.25 -13.97
C GLU A 36 -4.88 14.16 -13.18
N ALA A 37 -6.00 13.99 -13.88
CA ALA A 37 -7.31 13.81 -13.24
C ALA A 37 -7.33 12.53 -12.39
N LEU A 38 -6.83 11.41 -12.94
CA LEU A 38 -6.78 10.15 -12.22
C LEU A 38 -5.87 10.23 -10.98
N MET A 39 -4.72 10.92 -11.10
CA MET A 39 -3.82 11.17 -9.97
C MET A 39 -4.39 12.13 -8.92
N SER A 40 -5.41 12.92 -9.25
CA SER A 40 -6.06 13.84 -8.32
C SER A 40 -7.10 13.17 -7.41
N MET A 41 -7.48 11.93 -7.72
CA MET A 41 -8.49 11.16 -6.99
C MET A 41 -7.93 10.65 -5.66
N LYS A 42 -8.19 11.41 -4.60
CA LYS A 42 -7.60 11.17 -3.28
C LYS A 42 -8.18 9.92 -2.62
N TYR A 43 -9.48 9.68 -2.73
CA TYR A 43 -10.12 8.54 -2.10
C TYR A 43 -9.78 7.24 -2.82
N MET A 44 -9.63 7.25 -4.15
CA MET A 44 -9.08 6.13 -4.90
C MET A 44 -7.68 5.73 -4.43
N ASP A 45 -6.80 6.69 -4.18
CA ASP A 45 -5.46 6.42 -3.61
C ASP A 45 -5.54 5.83 -2.20
N MET A 46 -6.44 6.35 -1.35
CA MET A 46 -6.68 5.81 -0.02
C MET A 46 -7.16 4.35 -0.06
N VAL A 47 -8.13 4.02 -0.93
CA VAL A 47 -8.64 2.64 -1.10
C VAL A 47 -7.53 1.71 -1.59
N THR A 48 -6.71 2.17 -2.52
CA THR A 48 -5.57 1.42 -3.05
C THR A 48 -4.53 1.14 -1.95
N SER A 49 -4.17 2.17 -1.20
CA SER A 49 -3.23 2.07 -0.09
C SER A 49 -3.74 1.13 1.01
N GLU A 50 -5.01 1.22 1.39
CA GLU A 50 -5.59 0.36 2.42
C GLU A 50 -5.68 -1.10 1.96
N THR A 51 -5.99 -1.33 0.68
CA THR A 51 -5.95 -2.67 0.10
C THR A 51 -4.54 -3.26 0.19
N LEU A 52 -3.50 -2.49 -0.17
CA LEU A 52 -2.11 -2.97 -0.13
C LEU A 52 -1.59 -3.13 1.31
N ARG A 53 -2.07 -2.32 2.25
CA ARG A 53 -1.77 -2.46 3.68
C ARG A 53 -2.33 -3.77 4.25
N LYS A 54 -3.56 -4.12 3.90
CA LYS A 54 -4.24 -5.36 4.36
C LYS A 54 -3.77 -6.59 3.60
N TRP A 55 -3.58 -6.46 2.29
CA TRP A 55 -3.25 -7.52 1.35
C TRP A 55 -1.99 -7.17 0.56
N PRO A 56 -0.80 -7.18 1.19
CA PRO A 56 0.45 -6.89 0.51
C PRO A 56 0.74 -7.98 -0.53
N ASN A 57 1.12 -7.56 -1.75
CA ASN A 57 1.45 -8.50 -2.82
C ASN A 57 2.72 -9.33 -2.51
N ALA A 58 3.66 -8.73 -1.77
CA ALA A 58 4.85 -9.40 -1.26
C ALA A 58 4.86 -9.29 0.28
N PRO A 59 4.36 -10.31 1.00
CA PRO A 59 4.23 -10.25 2.45
C PRO A 59 5.57 -10.34 3.19
N GLY A 60 6.62 -10.80 2.52
CA GLY A 60 7.96 -10.90 3.06
C GLY A 60 9.00 -10.55 2.02
N ILE A 61 10.11 -9.99 2.48
CA ILE A 61 11.26 -9.67 1.66
C ILE A 61 12.51 -10.08 2.43
N ASP A 62 13.34 -10.92 1.81
CA ASP A 62 14.59 -11.36 2.41
C ASP A 62 15.78 -10.51 1.94
N ARG A 63 16.85 -10.54 2.73
CA ARG A 63 18.14 -9.90 2.44
C ARG A 63 19.25 -10.87 2.75
N ILE A 64 20.41 -10.70 2.10
CA ILE A 64 21.62 -11.44 2.44
C ILE A 64 22.65 -10.44 2.93
N CYS A 65 23.20 -10.67 4.11
CA CYS A 65 24.21 -9.82 4.70
C CYS A 65 25.52 -9.92 3.90
N THR A 66 25.97 -8.82 3.28
CA THR A 66 27.19 -8.82 2.44
C THR A 66 28.47 -8.52 3.23
N LYS A 67 28.34 -7.90 4.40
CA LYS A 67 29.42 -7.50 5.31
C LYS A 67 28.95 -7.61 6.76
N PRO A 68 29.78 -8.06 7.71
CA PRO A 68 29.38 -8.14 9.11
C PRO A 68 28.83 -6.80 9.63
N TYR A 69 27.69 -6.85 10.31
CA TYR A 69 26.98 -5.66 10.79
C TYR A 69 26.30 -5.96 12.12
N THR A 70 26.34 -5.02 13.06
CA THR A 70 25.60 -5.11 14.33
C THR A 70 24.40 -4.18 14.26
N ILE A 71 23.21 -4.72 14.51
CA ILE A 71 22.01 -3.93 14.77
C ILE A 71 22.00 -3.64 16.26
N GLU A 72 22.14 -2.36 16.59
CA GLU A 72 22.14 -1.88 17.97
C GLU A 72 20.72 -1.88 18.56
N PRO A 73 20.56 -2.20 19.85
CA PRO A 73 19.26 -2.18 20.52
C PRO A 73 18.69 -0.76 20.61
N GLN A 74 17.38 -0.63 20.40
CA GLN A 74 16.65 0.64 20.53
C GLN A 74 16.04 0.79 21.93
N THR A 75 15.76 -0.32 22.60
CA THR A 75 15.16 -0.35 23.95
C THR A 75 16.09 -1.07 24.94
N PRO A 76 16.00 -0.79 26.26
CA PRO A 76 16.89 -1.38 27.26
C PRO A 76 16.81 -2.92 27.37
N ASP A 77 15.68 -3.50 26.94
CA ASP A 77 15.42 -4.94 27.02
C ASP A 77 15.89 -5.71 25.78
N GLU A 78 16.33 -5.00 24.74
CA GLU A 78 16.83 -5.59 23.51
C GLU A 78 18.33 -5.93 23.61
N LYS A 79 18.72 -7.02 22.96
CA LYS A 79 20.12 -7.41 22.81
C LYS A 79 20.62 -7.04 21.41
N PRO A 80 21.89 -6.64 21.24
CA PRO A 80 22.46 -6.38 19.93
C PRO A 80 22.42 -7.63 19.05
N LEU A 81 22.01 -7.47 17.79
CA LEU A 81 21.98 -8.55 16.81
C LEU A 81 23.23 -8.46 15.92
N HIS A 82 24.09 -9.47 16.02
CA HIS A 82 25.31 -9.54 15.21
C HIS A 82 25.07 -10.38 13.95
N LEU A 83 25.01 -9.70 12.80
CA LEU A 83 24.90 -10.33 11.48
C LEU A 83 26.28 -10.63 10.92
N LYS A 84 26.49 -11.86 10.45
CA LYS A 84 27.68 -12.29 9.73
C LYS A 84 27.44 -12.24 8.23
N LYS A 85 28.53 -12.20 7.47
CA LYS A 85 28.45 -12.31 6.01
C LYS A 85 27.74 -13.62 5.62
N ASN A 86 26.78 -13.52 4.71
CA ASN A 86 25.90 -14.56 4.19
C ASN A 86 24.75 -14.99 5.11
N ASP A 87 24.52 -14.32 6.24
CA ASP A 87 23.28 -14.51 7.00
C ASP A 87 22.09 -13.98 6.20
N ILE A 88 20.94 -14.68 6.28
CA ILE A 88 19.65 -14.32 5.67
C ILE A 88 18.76 -13.72 6.75
#